data_AF-A0A833D5C1-F1
#
_entry.id   AF-A0A833D5C1-F1
#
_cell.length_a   1.000
_cell.length_b   1.000
_cell.length_c   1.000
_cell.angle_alpha   90.00
_cell.angle_beta   90.00
_cell.angle_gamma   90.00
#
_symmetry.space_group_name_H-M   'P 1'
#
loop_
_entity.id
_entity.type
_entity.pdbx_description
1 polymer ?
#
loop_
_entity_poly.entity_id
_entity_poly.type
_entity_poly.pdbx_seq_one_letter_code
_entity_poly.pdbx_strand_id
1 'polypeptide(L)'
;MAPRDELPKLGYEKTAEDAAWVSIETPLSADELRHFIEDVERLYRINPLLEFGAFAPAGKDRFRVVLRNLSNGRDGEFVLAVSREHSAIKVSYSEGLKQLTTFRVEPAHPGARLVIRDDYGGATEAERNARIDEVDRSLSAWGRALHDYLRRWARWRWLAPWRWYMARLWLPMKPSGRRIVYMLWIITLFEFLALAAVV
;
A
#
# COMPACT_ATOMS: atom_id res chain seq x y z
N MET A 1 18.16 -23.70 6.55
CA MET A 1 18.42 -22.27 6.82
C MET A 1 17.45 -21.49 5.96
N ALA A 2 16.30 -21.07 6.51
CA ALA A 2 15.32 -20.28 5.75
C ALA A 2 15.96 -18.92 5.39
N PRO A 3 15.74 -18.38 4.18
CA PRO A 3 16.26 -17.06 3.84
C PRO A 3 15.69 -16.04 4.84
N ARG A 4 16.57 -15.18 5.40
CA ARG A 4 16.13 -14.03 6.19
C ARG A 4 15.22 -13.20 5.30
N ASP A 5 13.97 -13.05 5.72
CA ASP A 5 13.00 -12.20 5.03
C ASP A 5 13.53 -10.76 5.01
N GLU A 6 13.97 -10.29 3.83
CA GLU A 6 14.46 -8.92 3.68
C GLU A 6 13.30 -7.93 3.81
N LEU A 7 13.42 -7.02 4.79
CA LEU A 7 12.47 -5.92 4.96
C LEU A 7 12.47 -5.02 3.71
N PRO A 8 11.37 -4.28 3.45
CA PRO A 8 11.34 -3.34 2.33
C PRO A 8 12.50 -2.35 2.38
N LYS A 9 13.21 -2.21 1.26
CA LYS A 9 14.32 -1.25 1.12
C LYS A 9 13.74 0.11 0.79
N LEU A 10 13.96 1.09 1.68
CA LEU A 10 13.56 2.48 1.48
C LEU A 10 14.74 3.26 0.90
N GLY A 11 14.50 4.09 -0.10
CA GLY A 11 15.48 5.03 -0.64
C GLY A 11 14.87 6.39 -0.91
N TYR A 12 15.75 7.38 -0.96
CA TYR A 12 15.42 8.76 -1.31
C TYR A 12 16.52 9.28 -2.23
N GLU A 13 16.14 9.95 -3.32
CA GLU A 13 17.07 10.52 -4.28
C GLU A 13 16.77 12.02 -4.43
N LYS A 14 17.72 12.85 -3.99
CA LYS A 14 17.68 14.30 -4.15
C LYS A 14 18.40 14.70 -5.43
N THR A 15 17.85 14.35 -6.60
CA THR A 15 18.30 14.84 -7.91
C THR A 15 17.25 15.79 -8.50
N ALA A 16 17.37 16.17 -9.79
CA ALA A 16 16.34 16.94 -10.49
C ALA A 16 14.95 16.25 -10.45
N GLU A 17 14.91 14.95 -10.20
CA GLU A 17 13.70 14.17 -9.92
C GLU A 17 13.60 13.91 -8.39
N ASP A 18 13.05 14.86 -7.63
CA ASP A 18 12.83 14.67 -6.19
C ASP A 18 11.85 13.52 -5.95
N ALA A 19 12.38 12.36 -5.58
CA ALA A 19 11.62 11.12 -5.51
C ALA A 19 11.93 10.27 -4.27
N ALA A 20 10.88 9.67 -3.72
CA ALA A 20 10.97 8.67 -2.66
C ALA A 20 10.58 7.30 -3.23
N TRP A 21 11.23 6.23 -2.79
CA TRP A 21 10.89 4.90 -3.28
C TRP A 21 11.03 3.81 -2.22
N VAL A 22 10.28 2.73 -2.41
CA VAL A 22 10.37 1.51 -1.62
C VAL A 22 10.35 0.29 -2.53
N SER A 23 11.21 -0.69 -2.22
CA SER A 23 11.26 -1.98 -2.90
C SER A 23 10.80 -3.09 -1.95
N ILE A 24 9.90 -3.94 -2.43
CA ILE A 24 9.26 -5.00 -1.66
C ILE A 24 9.48 -6.32 -2.38
N GLU A 25 10.14 -7.27 -1.72
CA GLU A 25 10.25 -8.65 -2.21
C GLU A 25 8.98 -9.43 -1.86
N THR A 26 8.52 -10.27 -2.78
CA THR A 26 7.29 -11.07 -2.60
C THR A 26 7.46 -12.47 -3.15
N PRO A 27 6.84 -13.48 -2.51
CA PRO A 27 6.82 -14.85 -3.04
C PRO A 27 5.91 -15.03 -4.26
N LEU A 28 5.12 -14.02 -4.64
CA LEU A 28 4.33 -14.06 -5.87
C LEU A 28 5.23 -14.07 -7.11
N SER A 29 4.83 -14.78 -8.16
CA SER A 29 5.46 -14.64 -9.48
C SER A 29 5.20 -13.24 -10.07
N ALA A 30 6.00 -12.85 -11.07
CA ALA A 30 5.85 -11.54 -11.72
C ALA A 30 4.45 -11.37 -12.36
N ASP A 31 3.88 -12.42 -12.94
CA ASP A 31 2.54 -12.35 -13.54
C ASP A 31 1.45 -12.17 -12.49
N GLU A 32 1.56 -12.87 -11.36
CA GLU A 32 0.61 -12.75 -10.25
C GLU A 32 0.70 -11.40 -9.57
N LEU A 33 1.92 -10.86 -9.42
CA LEU A 33 2.12 -9.52 -8.89
C LEU A 33 1.60 -8.46 -9.87
N ARG A 34 1.78 -8.64 -11.19
CA ARG A 34 1.18 -7.76 -12.21
C ARG A 34 -0.34 -7.75 -12.09
N HIS A 35 -0.98 -8.91 -12.03
CA HIS A 35 -2.43 -8.99 -11.79
C HIS A 35 -2.83 -8.39 -10.43
N PHE A 36 -1.97 -8.49 -9.42
CA PHE A 36 -2.24 -7.91 -8.10
C PHE A 36 -2.27 -6.37 -8.13
N ILE A 37 -1.37 -5.73 -8.87
CA ILE A 37 -1.31 -4.26 -8.87
C ILE A 37 -2.42 -3.60 -9.69
N GLU A 38 -3.13 -4.35 -10.55
CA GLU A 38 -4.27 -3.84 -11.33
C GLU A 38 -5.42 -3.27 -10.47
N ASP A 39 -5.56 -3.77 -9.25
CA ASP A 39 -6.51 -3.26 -8.26
C ASP A 39 -5.86 -2.11 -7.48
N VAL A 40 -5.87 -0.92 -8.09
CA VAL A 40 -5.27 0.30 -7.53
C VAL A 40 -5.90 0.64 -6.19
N GLU A 41 -7.23 0.53 -6.06
CA GLU A 41 -7.93 0.78 -4.79
C GLU A 41 -7.38 -0.11 -3.67
N ARG A 42 -7.18 -1.40 -3.93
CA ARG A 42 -6.56 -2.31 -2.97
C ARG A 42 -5.17 -1.87 -2.54
N LEU A 43 -4.31 -1.43 -3.47
CA LEU A 43 -2.98 -0.95 -3.14
C LEU A 43 -3.02 0.20 -2.13
N TYR A 44 -3.87 1.20 -2.40
CA TYR A 44 -4.02 2.37 -1.55
C TYR A 44 -4.69 2.04 -0.20
N ARG A 45 -5.70 1.16 -0.18
CA ARG A 45 -6.35 0.73 1.06
C ARG A 45 -5.45 -0.06 1.99
N ILE A 46 -4.38 -0.69 1.48
CA ILE A 46 -3.39 -1.37 2.33
C ILE A 46 -2.56 -0.36 3.13
N ASN A 47 -2.43 0.89 2.67
CA ASN A 47 -1.69 1.92 3.41
C ASN A 47 -2.31 2.16 4.79
N PRO A 48 -1.58 1.90 5.89
CA PRO A 48 -2.12 2.02 7.25
C PRO A 48 -2.28 3.47 7.71
N LEU A 49 -1.82 4.44 6.91
CA LEU A 49 -1.90 5.86 7.20
C LEU A 49 -2.92 6.59 6.31
N LEU A 50 -3.72 5.86 5.53
CA LEU A 50 -4.83 6.45 4.76
C LEU A 50 -6.17 5.94 5.30
N GLU A 51 -7.06 6.87 5.65
CA GLU A 51 -8.46 6.58 5.94
C GLU A 51 -9.35 7.04 4.79
N PHE A 52 -9.99 6.10 4.10
CA PHE A 52 -10.85 6.42 2.95
C PHE A 52 -12.25 6.79 3.40
N GLY A 53 -12.71 7.97 2.98
CA GLY A 53 -14.13 8.33 2.95
C GLY A 53 -14.81 7.81 1.68
N ALA A 54 -14.16 7.97 0.53
CA ALA A 54 -14.64 7.47 -0.76
C ALA A 54 -13.49 7.08 -1.68
N PHE A 55 -13.71 6.05 -2.50
CA PHE A 55 -12.88 5.69 -3.64
C PHE A 55 -13.85 5.23 -4.73
N ALA A 56 -14.14 6.12 -5.69
CA ALA A 56 -15.22 5.90 -6.66
C ALA A 56 -14.73 6.15 -8.09
N PRO A 57 -15.20 5.38 -9.07
CA PRO A 57 -14.92 5.65 -10.47
C PRO A 57 -15.37 7.07 -10.86
N ALA A 58 -14.50 7.80 -11.56
CA ALA A 58 -14.76 9.15 -12.09
C ALA A 58 -14.59 9.22 -13.61
N GLY A 59 -14.49 8.07 -14.28
CA GLY A 59 -14.28 7.92 -15.71
C GLY A 59 -13.46 6.67 -16.02
N LYS A 60 -13.09 6.49 -17.29
CA LYS A 60 -12.15 5.43 -17.68
C LYS A 60 -10.80 5.70 -17.03
N ASP A 61 -10.32 4.73 -16.24
CA ASP A 61 -9.04 4.79 -15.54
C ASP A 61 -8.86 6.01 -14.64
N ARG A 62 -9.96 6.53 -14.11
CA ARG A 62 -9.96 7.69 -13.21
C ARG A 62 -10.81 7.41 -11.98
N PHE A 63 -10.35 7.87 -10.83
CA PHE A 63 -11.02 7.66 -9.55
C PHE A 63 -11.08 8.96 -8.77
N ARG A 64 -12.26 9.32 -8.28
CA ARG A 64 -12.41 10.35 -7.25
C ARG A 64 -12.12 9.71 -5.91
N VAL A 65 -11.22 10.32 -5.16
CA VAL A 65 -10.77 9.82 -3.86
C VAL A 65 -10.99 10.89 -2.82
N VAL A 66 -11.65 10.52 -1.73
CA VAL A 66 -11.79 11.32 -0.51
C VAL A 66 -11.12 10.53 0.60
N LEU A 67 -10.07 11.09 1.21
CA LEU A 67 -9.34 10.42 2.27
C LEU A 67 -8.77 11.39 3.30
N ARG A 68 -8.40 10.85 4.45
CA ARG A 68 -7.57 11.49 5.47
C ARG A 68 -6.20 10.83 5.47
N ASN A 69 -5.15 11.61 5.28
CA ASN A 69 -3.78 11.14 5.46
C ASN A 69 -3.34 11.35 6.92
N LEU A 70 -3.18 10.25 7.64
CA LEU A 70 -2.76 10.25 9.04
C LEU A 70 -1.28 10.60 9.22
N SER A 71 -0.45 10.56 8.17
CA SER A 71 0.96 10.94 8.27
C SER A 71 1.17 12.44 8.44
N ASN A 72 0.25 13.26 7.91
CA ASN A 72 0.27 14.71 8.01
C ASN A 72 -1.02 15.32 8.60
N GLY A 73 -2.00 14.48 8.93
CA GLY A 73 -3.26 14.89 9.56
C GLY A 73 -4.26 15.60 8.64
N ARG A 74 -4.02 15.63 7.32
CA ARG A 74 -4.83 16.38 6.36
C ARG A 74 -5.90 15.52 5.71
N ASP A 75 -7.07 16.11 5.52
CA ASP A 75 -8.11 15.58 4.64
C ASP A 75 -7.87 16.08 3.20
N GLY A 76 -8.24 15.27 2.22
CA GLY A 76 -8.09 15.61 0.81
C GLY A 76 -9.16 14.97 -0.07
N GLU A 77 -9.57 15.71 -1.08
CA GLU A 77 -10.40 15.23 -2.18
C GLU A 77 -9.67 15.53 -3.48
N PHE A 78 -9.41 14.52 -4.31
CA PHE A 78 -8.70 14.68 -5.57
C PHE A 78 -9.06 13.56 -6.54
N VAL A 79 -8.60 13.71 -7.79
CA VAL A 79 -8.75 12.69 -8.83
C VAL A 79 -7.42 11.98 -9.04
N LEU A 80 -7.46 10.65 -9.00
CA LEU A 80 -6.40 9.79 -9.48
C LEU A 80 -6.65 9.44 -10.94
N ALA A 81 -5.64 9.56 -11.79
CA ALA A 81 -5.66 9.00 -13.15
C ALA A 81 -4.61 7.90 -13.27
N VAL A 82 -5.04 6.76 -13.82
CA VAL A 82 -4.24 5.55 -13.91
C VAL A 82 -3.83 5.31 -15.35
N SER A 83 -2.55 5.10 -15.60
CA SER A 83 -2.06 4.58 -16.88
C SER A 83 -1.33 3.26 -16.66
N ARG A 84 -1.50 2.35 -17.61
CA ARG A 84 -0.95 0.99 -17.56
C ARG A 84 0.09 0.83 -18.65
N GLU A 85 1.25 0.36 -18.25
CA GLU A 85 2.36 -0.02 -19.09
C GLU A 85 2.67 -1.50 -18.83
N HIS A 86 3.42 -2.15 -19.72
CA HIS A 86 3.56 -3.61 -19.72
C HIS A 86 3.99 -4.21 -18.37
N SER A 87 4.85 -3.52 -17.63
CA SER A 87 5.36 -3.94 -16.32
C SER A 87 5.14 -2.91 -15.21
N ALA A 88 4.32 -1.88 -15.45
CA ALA A 88 4.14 -0.80 -14.52
C ALA A 88 2.74 -0.19 -14.56
N ILE A 89 2.28 0.27 -13.40
CA ILE A 89 1.11 1.12 -13.28
C ILE A 89 1.55 2.47 -12.76
N LYS A 90 1.10 3.53 -13.43
CA LYS A 90 1.37 4.91 -13.05
C LYS A 90 0.06 5.54 -12.60
N VAL A 91 0.12 6.24 -11.46
CA VAL A 91 -1.03 6.91 -10.85
C VAL A 91 -0.67 8.38 -10.67
N SER A 92 -1.25 9.25 -11.50
CA SER A 92 -1.07 10.69 -11.40
C SER A 92 -2.16 11.32 -10.53
N TYR A 93 -1.80 12.38 -9.81
CA TYR A 93 -2.68 13.10 -8.90
C TYR A 93 -3.08 14.44 -9.52
N SER A 94 -4.35 14.81 -9.40
CA SER A 94 -4.80 16.14 -9.86
C SER A 94 -4.35 17.29 -8.95
N GLU A 95 -4.03 16.99 -7.69
CA GLU A 95 -3.73 17.97 -6.65
C GLU A 95 -2.65 17.46 -5.68
N GLY A 96 -2.00 18.39 -4.96
CA GLY A 96 -0.96 18.12 -3.97
C GLY A 96 0.47 18.24 -4.52
N LEU A 97 1.46 18.10 -3.63
CA LEU A 97 2.88 18.09 -4.01
C LEU A 97 3.29 16.81 -4.76
N LYS A 98 2.66 15.69 -4.40
CA LYS A 98 2.91 14.39 -5.02
C LYS A 98 2.22 14.34 -6.38
N GLN A 99 2.99 14.20 -7.46
CA GLN A 99 2.46 14.25 -8.83
C GLN A 99 2.18 12.87 -9.39
N LEU A 100 3.04 11.89 -9.06
CA LEU A 100 2.99 10.55 -9.65
C LEU A 100 3.38 9.49 -8.62
N THR A 101 2.65 8.37 -8.59
CA THR A 101 3.13 7.11 -8.01
C THR A 101 3.34 6.12 -9.15
N THR A 102 4.48 5.47 -9.21
CA THR A 102 4.74 4.36 -10.12
C THR A 102 4.88 3.06 -9.35
N PHE A 103 4.11 2.04 -9.73
CA PHE A 103 4.24 0.67 -9.26
C PHE A 103 4.87 -0.16 -10.38
N ARG A 104 6.12 -0.59 -10.20
CA ARG A 104 6.86 -1.40 -11.18
C ARG A 104 7.06 -2.81 -10.65
N VAL A 105 6.80 -3.80 -11.51
CA VAL A 105 7.07 -5.21 -11.22
C VAL A 105 8.39 -5.61 -11.87
N GLU A 106 9.29 -6.14 -11.06
CA GLU A 106 10.57 -6.69 -11.49
C GLU A 106 10.61 -8.20 -11.22
N PRO A 107 11.03 -9.03 -12.19
CA PRO A 107 11.33 -10.43 -11.91
C PRO A 107 12.45 -10.55 -10.88
N ALA A 108 12.30 -11.47 -9.92
CA ALA A 108 13.31 -11.78 -8.92
C ALA A 108 13.30 -13.29 -8.62
N HIS A 109 14.35 -13.83 -8.00
CA HIS A 109 14.39 -15.24 -7.60
C HIS A 109 14.72 -15.40 -6.11
N PRO A 110 13.87 -16.08 -5.33
CA PRO A 110 12.53 -16.59 -5.68
C PRO A 110 11.46 -15.47 -5.76
N GLY A 111 10.52 -15.56 -6.71
CA GLY A 111 9.31 -14.71 -6.75
C GLY A 111 9.40 -13.48 -7.65
N ALA A 112 9.11 -12.31 -7.09
CA ALA A 112 9.15 -11.02 -7.79
C ALA A 112 9.38 -9.87 -6.81
N ARG A 113 9.63 -8.68 -7.36
CA ARG A 113 9.84 -7.45 -6.61
C ARG A 113 8.86 -6.37 -7.07
N LEU A 114 8.22 -5.71 -6.13
CA LEU A 114 7.40 -4.52 -6.35
C LEU A 114 8.22 -3.28 -5.96
N VAL A 115 8.44 -2.38 -6.91
CA VAL A 115 9.06 -1.08 -6.66
C VAL A 115 7.99 -0.01 -6.74
N ILE A 116 7.86 0.79 -5.68
CA ILE A 116 6.94 1.92 -5.61
C ILE A 116 7.78 3.18 -5.58
N ARG A 117 7.56 4.11 -6.52
CA ARG A 117 8.24 5.40 -6.60
C ARG A 117 7.22 6.52 -6.57
N ASP A 118 7.37 7.43 -5.62
CA ASP A 118 6.62 8.66 -5.51
C ASP A 118 7.46 9.81 -6.07
N ASP A 119 6.90 10.56 -7.00
CA ASP A 119 7.53 11.69 -7.68
C ASP A 119 6.93 13.01 -7.19
N TYR A 120 7.81 13.92 -6.75
CA TYR A 120 7.49 15.26 -6.28
C TYR A 120 8.19 16.35 -7.13
N GLY A 121 8.70 16.03 -8.31
CA GLY A 121 9.50 16.92 -9.16
C GLY A 121 8.75 18.13 -9.73
N GLY A 122 7.42 18.18 -9.65
CA GLY A 122 6.59 19.25 -10.20
C GLY A 122 6.61 20.59 -9.43
N ALA A 123 7.22 20.64 -8.26
CA ALA A 123 7.31 21.86 -7.44
C ALA A 123 8.76 22.35 -7.29
N THR A 124 8.96 23.67 -7.32
CA THR A 124 10.27 24.27 -7.01
C THR A 124 10.65 23.99 -5.54
N GLU A 125 11.95 24.09 -5.20
CA GLU A 125 12.40 23.89 -3.81
C GLU A 125 11.76 24.90 -2.84
N ALA A 126 11.49 26.14 -3.31
CA ALA A 126 10.79 27.16 -2.55
C ALA A 126 9.34 26.78 -2.26
N GLU A 127 8.59 26.31 -3.27
CA GLU A 127 7.21 25.85 -3.11
C GLU A 127 7.12 24.60 -2.21
N ARG A 128 8.09 23.70 -2.33
CA ARG A 128 8.19 22.50 -1.50
C ARG A 128 8.44 22.82 -0.03
N ASN A 129 9.37 23.74 0.25
CA ASN A 129 9.63 24.20 1.61
C ASN A 129 8.41 24.92 2.20
N ALA A 130 7.71 25.71 1.38
CA ALA A 130 6.47 26.37 1.81
C ALA A 130 5.33 25.38 2.10
N ARG A 131 5.34 24.21 1.45
CA ARG A 131 4.31 23.16 1.56
C ARG A 131 4.83 21.87 2.21
N ILE A 132 5.87 21.96 3.03
CA ILE A 132 6.54 20.79 3.62
C ILE A 132 5.58 19.90 4.42
N ASP A 133 4.53 20.48 4.99
CA ASP A 133 3.48 19.80 5.74
C ASP A 133 2.57 18.93 4.86
N GLU A 134 2.59 19.10 3.54
CA GLU A 134 1.86 18.25 2.60
C GLU A 134 2.65 17.00 2.20
N VAL A 135 3.95 16.93 2.52
CA VAL A 135 4.78 15.77 2.17
C VAL A 135 4.26 14.53 2.89
N ASP A 136 3.79 13.58 2.08
CA ASP A 136 3.35 12.27 2.56
C ASP A 136 4.56 11.46 3.03
N ARG A 137 4.55 11.08 4.32
CA ARG A 137 5.62 10.28 4.94
C ARG A 137 5.20 8.82 5.10
N SER A 138 4.13 8.40 4.44
CA SER A 138 3.55 7.08 4.61
C SER A 138 4.24 5.97 3.84
N LEU A 139 5.11 6.28 2.86
CA LEU A 139 5.68 5.29 1.93
C LEU A 139 6.38 4.11 2.63
N SER A 140 7.11 4.36 3.72
CA SER A 140 7.78 3.31 4.49
C SER A 140 6.78 2.38 5.21
N ALA A 141 5.79 2.96 5.89
CA ALA A 141 4.73 2.21 6.58
C ALA A 141 3.84 1.44 5.58
N TRP A 142 3.56 2.05 4.43
CA TRP A 142 2.81 1.45 3.35
C TRP A 142 3.58 0.28 2.72
N GLY A 143 4.87 0.46 2.45
CA GLY A 143 5.73 -0.60 1.92
C GLY A 143 5.78 -1.83 2.84
N ARG A 144 5.89 -1.63 4.17
CA ARG A 144 5.81 -2.72 5.15
C ARG A 144 4.43 -3.40 5.15
N ALA A 145 3.35 -2.61 5.13
CA ALA A 145 2.00 -3.17 5.10
C ALA A 145 1.72 -3.98 3.83
N LEU A 146 2.22 -3.53 2.67
CA LEU A 146 2.15 -4.26 1.41
C LEU A 146 2.96 -5.54 1.45
N HIS A 147 4.19 -5.51 1.95
CA HIS A 147 5.00 -6.71 2.16
C HIS A 147 4.23 -7.77 2.98
N ASP A 148 3.69 -7.38 4.14
CA ASP A 148 2.97 -8.29 5.02
C ASP A 148 1.65 -8.78 4.42
N TYR A 149 0.97 -7.92 3.64
CA TYR A 149 -0.23 -8.31 2.91
C TYR A 149 0.08 -9.33 1.83
N LEU A 150 1.07 -9.07 0.97
CA LEU A 150 1.45 -9.92 -0.16
C LEU A 150 1.87 -11.31 0.29
N ARG A 151 2.64 -11.42 1.39
CA ARG A 151 3.02 -12.72 1.97
C ARG A 151 1.83 -13.51 2.49
N ARG A 152 0.95 -12.86 3.26
CA ARG A 152 -0.29 -13.49 3.75
C ARG A 152 -1.19 -13.90 2.59
N TRP A 153 -1.28 -13.05 1.57
CA TRP A 153 -2.03 -13.34 0.36
C TRP A 153 -1.46 -14.57 -0.36
N ALA A 154 -0.16 -14.61 -0.65
CA ALA A 154 0.48 -15.74 -1.32
C ALA A 154 0.25 -17.07 -0.57
N ARG A 155 0.32 -17.05 0.76
CA ARG A 155 0.13 -18.23 1.61
C ARG A 155 -1.30 -18.77 1.62
N TRP A 156 -2.31 -17.90 1.63
CA TRP A 156 -3.68 -18.29 1.96
C TRP A 156 -4.72 -18.00 0.87
N ARG A 157 -4.35 -17.34 -0.23
CA ARG A 157 -5.29 -17.00 -1.33
C ARG A 157 -5.99 -18.21 -1.96
N TRP A 158 -5.45 -19.42 -1.83
CA TRP A 158 -6.11 -20.63 -2.34
C TRP A 158 -7.40 -20.96 -1.56
N LEU A 159 -7.56 -20.44 -0.33
CA LEU A 159 -8.77 -20.56 0.47
C LEU A 159 -9.79 -19.47 0.06
N ALA A 160 -10.94 -19.88 -0.48
CA ALA A 160 -12.00 -18.95 -0.87
C ALA A 160 -12.54 -18.10 0.31
N PRO A 161 -12.78 -18.64 1.52
CA PRO A 161 -13.21 -17.83 2.66
C PRO A 161 -12.19 -16.75 3.04
N TRP A 162 -10.89 -17.06 2.93
CA TRP A 162 -9.82 -16.10 3.19
C TRP A 162 -9.83 -14.94 2.19
N ARG A 163 -9.98 -15.24 0.89
CA ARG A 163 -10.11 -14.21 -0.15
C ARG A 163 -11.28 -13.28 0.12
N TRP A 164 -12.44 -13.86 0.47
CA TRP A 164 -13.63 -13.09 0.80
C TRP A 164 -13.42 -12.20 2.02
N TYR A 165 -12.86 -12.75 3.11
CA TYR A 165 -12.54 -11.98 4.31
C TYR A 165 -11.60 -10.81 4.01
N MET A 166 -10.50 -11.07 3.29
CA MET A 166 -9.50 -10.05 2.98
C MET A 166 -10.07 -8.94 2.08
N ALA A 167 -10.88 -9.29 1.08
CA ALA A 167 -11.45 -8.32 0.15
C ALA A 167 -12.64 -7.55 0.74
N ARG A 168 -13.54 -8.21 1.47
CA ARG A 168 -14.84 -7.65 1.85
C ARG A 168 -14.89 -7.11 3.28
N LEU A 169 -14.07 -7.65 4.18
CA LEU A 169 -14.03 -7.24 5.58
C LEU A 169 -12.74 -6.48 5.89
N TRP A 170 -11.57 -7.09 5.69
CA TRP A 170 -10.30 -6.48 6.12
C TRP A 170 -9.94 -5.20 5.34
N LEU A 171 -10.08 -5.22 4.01
CA LEU A 171 -9.65 -4.11 3.15
C LEU A 171 -10.51 -2.83 3.31
N PRO A 172 -11.85 -2.90 3.46
CA PRO A 172 -12.66 -1.70 3.68
C PRO A 172 -12.51 -1.10 5.09
N MET A 173 -12.00 -1.86 6.06
CA MET A 173 -11.83 -1.37 7.43
C MET A 173 -10.82 -0.22 7.51
N LYS A 174 -11.13 0.74 8.39
CA LYS A 174 -10.18 1.76 8.82
C LYS A 174 -8.94 1.11 9.45
N PRO A 175 -7.76 1.77 9.39
CA PRO A 175 -6.55 1.29 10.06
C PRO A 175 -6.75 0.99 11.55
N SER A 176 -7.52 1.82 12.26
CA SER A 176 -7.90 1.59 13.66
C SER A 176 -8.70 0.29 13.85
N GLY A 177 -9.68 0.05 12.97
CA GLY A 177 -10.46 -1.20 12.96
C GLY A 177 -9.58 -2.44 12.79
N ARG A 178 -8.60 -2.39 11.88
CA ARG A 178 -7.66 -3.51 11.67
C ARG A 178 -6.83 -3.81 12.91
N ARG A 179 -6.41 -2.77 13.65
CA ARG A 179 -5.69 -2.91 14.93
C ARG A 179 -6.57 -3.58 15.98
N ILE A 180 -7.83 -3.16 16.09
CA ILE A 180 -8.80 -3.76 17.03
C ILE A 180 -9.00 -5.24 16.74
N VAL A 181 -9.21 -5.61 15.47
CA VAL A 181 -9.37 -7.03 15.08
C VAL A 181 -8.13 -7.84 15.47
N TYR A 182 -6.92 -7.31 15.25
CA TYR A 182 -5.70 -7.98 15.67
C TYR A 182 -5.65 -8.21 17.19
N MET A 183 -6.04 -7.21 18.00
CA MET A 183 -6.14 -7.36 19.45
C MET A 183 -7.15 -8.45 19.84
N LEU A 184 -8.32 -8.48 19.21
CA LEU A 184 -9.33 -9.52 19.45
C LEU A 184 -8.79 -10.91 19.13
N TRP A 185 -8.04 -11.08 18.02
CA TRP A 185 -7.42 -12.36 17.68
C TRP A 185 -6.42 -12.84 18.74
N ILE A 186 -5.61 -11.93 19.29
CA ILE A 186 -4.67 -12.26 20.38
C ILE A 186 -5.43 -12.67 21.64
N ILE A 187 -6.45 -11.91 22.02
CA ILE A 187 -7.27 -12.20 23.21
C ILE A 187 -7.93 -13.57 23.07
N THR A 188 -8.58 -13.83 21.93
CA THR A 188 -9.21 -15.13 21.64
C THR A 188 -8.19 -16.27 21.66
N LEU A 189 -7.00 -16.11 21.07
CA LEU A 189 -5.96 -17.13 21.14
C LEU A 189 -5.55 -17.43 22.59
N PHE A 190 -5.38 -16.38 23.41
CA PHE A 190 -5.04 -16.53 24.83
C PHE A 190 -6.15 -17.25 25.60
N GLU A 191 -7.41 -16.90 25.37
CA GLU A 191 -8.57 -17.57 25.95
C GLU A 191 -8.61 -19.06 25.60
N PHE A 192 -8.38 -19.41 24.33
CA PHE A 192 -8.32 -20.81 23.90
C PHE A 192 -7.18 -21.59 24.58
N LEU A 193 -5.99 -20.99 24.70
CA LEU A 193 -4.85 -21.62 25.38
C LEU A 193 -5.11 -21.81 26.88
N ALA A 194 -5.73 -20.82 27.54
CA ALA A 194 -6.09 -20.92 28.95
C ALA A 194 -7.13 -22.03 29.20
N LEU A 195 -8.17 -22.12 28.37
CA LEU A 195 -9.16 -23.19 28.46
C LEU A 195 -8.54 -24.57 28.21
N ALA A 196 -7.68 -24.69 27.19
CA ALA A 196 -7.00 -25.93 26.89
C ALA A 196 -6.02 -26.38 27.98
N ALA A 197 -5.53 -25.47 28.84
CA ALA A 197 -4.64 -25.79 29.96
C ALA A 197 -5.39 -26.23 31.24
N VAL A 198 -6.70 -25.95 31.33
CA VAL A 198 -7.54 -26.30 32.48
C VAL A 198 -8.26 -27.64 32.27
N VAL A 199 -8.38 -28.10 31.02
CA VAL A 199 -8.94 -29.41 30.62
C VAL A 199 -7.82 -30.44 30.52
#